data_AF-A0A7S3RK97-F1
#
_entry.id   AF-A0A7S3RK97-F1
#
_cell.length_a   1.000
_cell.length_b   1.000
_cell.length_c   1.000
_cell.angle_alpha   90.00
_cell.angle_beta   90.00
_cell.angle_gamma   90.00
#
_symmetry.space_group_name_H-M   'P 1'
#
loop_
_entity.id
_entity.type
_entity.pdbx_description
1 polymer ?
#
loop_
_entity_poly.entity_id
_entity_poly.type
_entity_poly.pdbx_seq_one_letter_code
_entity_poly.pdbx_strand_id
1 'polypeptide(L)'
;TRAWGRRVSAAGLGFAWAATTALQASAMQSIVVAALSADPVERRKGEDGLRASERQPGHTLRMLKCLAGQAASVVPPPAALFCAQAVQKSLRRAPLPELDEALAAVLLAATREAAARGWQAGLIQLCLACAVTAIRAGETTLLAAFDGNASAVERLAALQLLALVAEELHSPASKISVAPARPAALRAALVSQADATLATLHRWFEEAAAAAAASQRLQPAQAEAA
;
A
#
# COMPACT_ATOMS: atom_id res chain seq x y z
N THR A 1 -20.13 30.07 35.29
CA THR A 1 -18.89 30.65 34.72
C THR A 1 -18.17 29.62 33.87
N ARG A 2 -18.17 29.85 32.55
CA ARG A 2 -17.35 29.26 31.45
C ARG A 2 -16.96 27.77 31.52
N ALA A 3 -17.79 26.94 30.87
CA ALA A 3 -17.35 25.69 30.26
C ALA A 3 -16.57 26.01 28.95
N TRP A 4 -15.25 25.84 28.97
CA TRP A 4 -14.38 25.98 27.80
C TRP A 4 -14.26 24.62 27.12
N GLY A 5 -15.32 24.23 26.40
CA GLY A 5 -15.32 23.03 25.56
C GLY A 5 -14.45 23.23 24.33
N ARG A 6 -13.20 22.73 24.37
CA ARG A 6 -12.36 22.60 23.17
C ARG A 6 -13.04 21.63 22.20
N ARG A 7 -13.72 22.16 21.19
CA ARG A 7 -13.97 21.42 19.95
C ARG A 7 -12.64 21.24 19.24
N VAL A 8 -11.95 20.15 19.52
CA VAL A 8 -10.87 19.70 18.65
C VAL A 8 -11.56 19.19 17.38
N SER A 9 -11.45 19.94 16.29
CA SER A 9 -12.02 19.54 14.99
C SER A 9 -11.38 18.23 14.53
N ALA A 10 -12.15 17.35 13.86
CA ALA A 10 -11.62 16.13 13.24
C ALA A 10 -10.43 16.42 12.29
N ALA A 11 -10.41 17.60 11.68
CA ALA A 11 -9.28 18.11 10.93
C ALA A 11 -8.02 18.31 11.80
N GLY A 12 -8.14 18.88 13.01
CA GLY A 12 -7.02 19.07 13.94
C GLY A 12 -6.43 17.76 14.49
N LEU A 13 -7.26 16.74 14.70
CA LEU A 13 -6.80 15.38 15.00
C LEU A 13 -6.11 14.73 13.78
N GLY A 14 -6.64 14.93 12.58
CA GLY A 14 -6.03 14.48 11.33
C GLY A 14 -4.65 15.11 11.05
N PHE A 15 -4.48 16.41 11.31
CA PHE A 15 -3.19 17.10 11.16
C PHE A 15 -2.15 16.65 12.19
N ALA A 16 -2.53 16.51 13.46
CA ALA A 16 -1.63 16.01 14.50
C ALA A 16 -1.21 14.54 14.24
N TRP A 17 -2.13 13.72 13.73
CA TRP A 17 -1.86 12.34 13.33
C TRP A 17 -0.97 12.26 12.09
N ALA A 18 -1.23 13.08 11.06
CA ALA A 18 -0.37 13.16 9.87
C ALA A 18 1.05 13.63 10.21
N ALA A 19 1.19 14.62 11.09
CA ALA A 19 2.49 15.14 11.54
C ALA A 19 3.29 14.11 12.36
N THR A 20 2.64 13.41 13.30
CA THR A 20 3.29 12.33 14.07
C THR A 20 3.65 11.13 13.19
N THR A 21 2.81 10.83 12.20
CA THR A 21 3.05 9.79 11.19
C THR A 21 4.23 10.13 10.28
N ALA A 22 4.35 11.39 9.84
CA ALA A 22 5.48 11.88 9.08
C ALA A 22 6.78 11.86 9.90
N LEU A 23 6.74 12.26 11.18
CA LEU A 23 7.90 12.24 12.07
C LEU A 23 8.40 10.81 12.33
N GLN A 24 7.46 9.88 12.58
CA GLN A 24 7.77 8.46 12.77
C GLN A 24 8.30 7.81 11.49
N ALA A 25 7.76 8.16 10.32
CA ALA A 25 8.24 7.71 9.03
C ALA A 25 9.66 8.23 8.76
N SER A 26 9.94 9.50 9.03
CA SER A 26 11.25 10.13 8.84
C SER A 26 12.34 9.56 9.75
N ALA A 27 12.01 9.32 11.04
CA ALA A 27 12.95 8.68 11.97
C ALA A 27 13.26 7.24 11.55
N MET A 28 12.24 6.46 11.15
CA MET A 28 12.43 5.09 10.67
C MET A 28 13.20 5.06 9.35
N GLN A 29 12.92 5.99 8.45
CA GLN A 29 13.67 6.14 7.20
C GLN A 29 15.15 6.39 7.46
N SER A 30 15.48 7.26 8.42
CA SER A 30 16.87 7.53 8.78
C SER A 30 17.59 6.28 9.28
N ILE A 31 16.92 5.47 10.11
CA ILE A 31 17.45 4.18 10.60
C ILE A 31 17.69 3.20 9.43
N VAL A 32 16.73 3.08 8.52
CA VAL A 32 16.81 2.15 7.38
C VAL A 32 17.88 2.59 6.38
N VAL A 33 17.97 3.88 6.07
CA VAL A 33 19.01 4.44 5.20
C VAL A 33 20.39 4.21 5.81
N ALA A 34 20.55 4.44 7.13
CA ALA A 34 21.79 4.14 7.83
C ALA A 34 22.14 2.65 7.72
N ALA A 35 21.17 1.74 7.91
CA ALA A 35 21.38 0.29 7.82
C ALA A 35 21.77 -0.21 6.42
N LEU A 36 21.55 0.60 5.38
CA LEU A 36 21.95 0.30 4.01
C LEU A 36 23.18 1.10 3.56
N SER A 37 23.80 1.84 4.47
CA SER A 37 25.01 2.61 4.19
C SER A 37 26.18 1.71 3.83
N ALA A 38 27.02 2.18 2.92
CA ALA A 38 28.31 1.57 2.61
C ALA A 38 29.33 1.78 3.75
N ASP A 39 29.15 2.80 4.59
CA ASP A 39 29.99 3.05 5.76
C ASP A 39 29.66 2.03 6.87
N PRO A 40 30.62 1.19 7.31
CA PRO A 40 30.39 0.17 8.32
C PRO A 40 29.96 0.73 9.69
N VAL A 41 30.34 1.96 10.04
CA VAL A 41 29.97 2.60 11.31
C VAL A 41 28.50 3.04 11.26
N GLU A 42 28.10 3.73 10.20
CA GLU A 42 26.72 4.14 9.99
C GLU A 42 25.79 2.94 9.79
N ARG A 43 26.25 1.91 9.06
CA ARG A 43 25.54 0.65 8.91
C ARG A 43 25.25 -0.01 10.26
N ARG A 44 26.25 -0.11 11.12
CA ARG A 44 26.08 -0.70 12.45
C ARG A 44 25.08 0.09 13.30
N LYS A 45 25.14 1.43 13.28
CA LYS A 45 24.14 2.27 13.97
C LYS A 45 22.73 2.01 13.45
N GLY A 46 22.56 1.90 12.14
CA GLY A 46 21.28 1.56 11.52
C GLY A 46 20.77 0.17 11.92
N GLU A 47 21.62 -0.85 11.85
CA GLU A 47 21.28 -2.23 12.27
C GLU A 47 20.87 -2.31 13.74
N ASP A 48 21.61 -1.64 14.63
CA ASP A 48 21.28 -1.60 16.05
C ASP A 48 19.99 -0.81 16.31
N GLY A 49 19.75 0.27 15.56
CA GLY A 49 18.49 1.01 15.55
C GLY A 49 17.30 0.15 15.11
N LEU A 50 17.47 -0.69 14.08
CA LEU A 50 16.45 -1.64 13.63
C LEU A 50 16.13 -2.67 14.71
N ARG A 51 17.16 -3.31 15.30
CA ARG A 51 16.99 -4.28 16.40
C ARG A 51 16.31 -3.66 17.61
N ALA A 52 16.66 -2.42 17.95
CA ALA A 52 16.00 -1.68 19.02
C ALA A 52 14.54 -1.42 18.68
N SER A 53 14.23 -1.02 17.45
CA SER A 53 12.85 -0.79 17.04
C SER A 53 12.03 -2.07 16.99
N GLU A 54 12.57 -3.22 16.58
CA GLU A 54 11.85 -4.49 16.50
C GLU A 54 11.26 -4.90 17.87
N ARG A 55 11.94 -4.52 18.96
CA ARG A 55 11.51 -4.78 20.34
C ARG A 55 10.43 -3.82 20.83
N GLN A 56 10.21 -2.71 20.13
CA GLN A 56 9.23 -1.70 20.53
C GLN A 56 7.86 -1.98 19.92
N PRO A 57 6.76 -1.71 20.65
CA PRO A 57 5.43 -1.77 20.08
C PRO A 57 5.31 -0.80 18.89
N GLY A 58 4.54 -1.20 17.88
CA GLY A 58 4.32 -0.40 16.68
C GLY A 58 5.47 -0.38 15.66
N HIS A 59 6.47 -1.26 15.77
CA HIS A 59 7.53 -1.41 14.76
C HIS A 59 6.97 -1.59 13.34
N THR A 60 6.07 -2.58 13.18
CA THR A 60 5.41 -2.87 11.90
C THR A 60 4.70 -1.64 11.33
N LEU A 61 4.01 -0.88 12.18
CA LEU A 61 3.33 0.35 11.78
C LEU A 61 4.31 1.44 11.33
N ARG A 62 5.42 1.64 12.05
CA ARG A 62 6.47 2.59 11.63
C ARG A 62 7.13 2.18 10.32
N MET A 63 7.37 0.89 10.11
CA MET A 63 7.93 0.35 8.87
C MET A 63 6.97 0.52 7.69
N LEU A 64 5.66 0.32 7.90
CA LEU A 64 4.62 0.59 6.90
C LEU A 64 4.55 2.08 6.53
N LYS A 65 4.55 2.97 7.54
CA LYS A 65 4.58 4.42 7.33
C LYS A 65 5.85 4.87 6.60
N CYS A 66 6.99 4.25 6.92
CA CYS A 66 8.25 4.49 6.23
C CYS A 66 8.18 4.06 4.75
N LEU A 67 7.64 2.87 4.46
CA LEU A 67 7.43 2.39 3.11
C LEU A 67 6.50 3.32 2.31
N ALA A 68 5.39 3.74 2.91
CA ALA A 68 4.46 4.69 2.30
C ALA A 68 5.12 6.05 2.01
N GLY A 69 5.94 6.54 2.95
CA GLY A 69 6.74 7.75 2.75
C GLY A 69 7.80 7.62 1.64
N GLN A 70 8.35 6.41 1.42
CA GLN A 70 9.27 6.18 0.30
C GLN A 70 8.57 6.24 -1.05
N ALA A 71 7.30 5.87 -1.14
CA ALA A 71 6.53 5.99 -2.38
C ALA A 71 6.43 7.45 -2.83
N ALA A 72 6.38 8.39 -1.89
CA ALA A 72 6.40 9.84 -2.15
C ALA A 72 7.81 10.41 -2.44
N SER A 73 8.89 9.61 -2.33
CA SER A 73 10.27 10.10 -2.47
C SER A 73 10.80 9.94 -3.91
N VAL A 74 11.43 11.00 -4.45
CA VAL A 74 11.87 11.12 -5.86
C VAL A 74 12.83 10.01 -6.32
N VAL A 75 13.59 9.42 -5.41
CA VAL A 75 14.50 8.30 -5.71
C VAL A 75 13.93 7.04 -5.06
N PRO A 76 13.65 5.95 -5.80
CA PRO A 76 13.24 4.68 -5.18
C PRO A 76 14.45 4.08 -4.46
N PRO A 77 14.55 4.23 -3.12
CA PRO A 77 15.76 3.84 -2.43
C PRO A 77 15.75 2.34 -2.19
N PRO A 78 16.93 1.69 -2.12
CA PRO A 78 17.07 0.33 -1.56
C PRO A 78 16.36 0.18 -0.20
N ALA A 79 16.23 1.28 0.55
CA ALA A 79 15.46 1.39 1.78
C ALA A 79 13.99 0.99 1.62
N ALA A 80 13.36 1.27 0.50
CA ALA A 80 11.95 0.94 0.31
C ALA A 80 11.72 -0.56 0.09
N LEU A 81 12.61 -1.23 -0.65
CA LEU A 81 12.58 -2.70 -0.77
C LEU A 81 12.87 -3.38 0.56
N PHE A 82 13.83 -2.85 1.32
CA PHE A 82 14.11 -3.31 2.67
C PHE A 82 12.89 -3.14 3.59
N CYS A 83 12.28 -1.96 3.60
CA CYS A 83 11.07 -1.68 4.38
C CYS A 83 9.95 -2.63 4.00
N ALA A 84 9.72 -2.82 2.71
CA ALA A 84 8.71 -3.73 2.20
C ALA A 84 8.89 -5.18 2.66
N GLN A 85 10.10 -5.73 2.56
CA GLN A 85 10.40 -7.10 3.00
C GLN A 85 10.27 -7.24 4.53
N ALA A 86 10.77 -6.27 5.28
CA ALA A 86 10.65 -6.25 6.74
C ALA A 86 9.20 -6.12 7.21
N VAL A 87 8.41 -5.29 6.52
CA VAL A 87 6.96 -5.16 6.70
C VAL A 87 6.28 -6.49 6.44
N GLN A 88 6.57 -7.18 5.33
CA GLN A 88 5.93 -8.46 5.01
C GLN A 88 6.22 -9.53 6.06
N LYS A 89 7.49 -9.66 6.48
CA LYS A 89 7.87 -10.61 7.54
C LYS A 89 7.11 -10.32 8.83
N SER A 90 7.00 -9.05 9.20
CA SER A 90 6.33 -8.62 10.43
C SER A 90 4.81 -8.74 10.33
N LEU A 91 4.21 -8.35 9.20
CA LEU A 91 2.79 -8.46 8.91
C LEU A 91 2.30 -9.89 8.90
N ARG A 92 3.13 -10.87 8.51
CA ARG A 92 2.71 -12.28 8.50
C ARG A 92 2.81 -12.96 9.86
N ARG A 93 3.65 -12.44 10.77
CA ARG A 93 4.02 -13.10 12.04
C ARG A 93 3.53 -12.39 13.30
N ALA A 94 3.55 -11.06 13.33
CA ALA A 94 3.19 -10.29 14.52
C ALA A 94 1.67 -10.18 14.65
N PRO A 95 1.09 -10.15 15.86
CA PRO A 95 -0.27 -9.64 16.03
C PRO A 95 -0.27 -8.16 15.63
N LEU A 96 -1.10 -7.79 14.67
CA LEU A 96 -1.29 -6.38 14.37
C LEU A 96 -2.23 -5.80 15.44
N PRO A 97 -1.91 -4.63 16.04
CA PRO A 97 -2.96 -3.84 16.68
C PRO A 97 -4.04 -3.56 15.65
N GLU A 98 -5.28 -3.34 16.11
CA GLU A 98 -6.43 -3.05 15.24
C GLU A 98 -6.00 -2.11 14.11
N LEU A 99 -6.18 -2.61 12.89
CA LEU A 99 -5.83 -1.88 11.68
C LEU A 99 -6.80 -0.71 11.59
N ASP A 100 -6.31 0.46 11.96
CA ASP A 100 -7.07 1.71 11.85
C ASP A 100 -7.31 2.04 10.36
N GLU A 101 -8.50 2.54 10.03
CA GLU A 101 -8.88 3.03 8.70
C GLU A 101 -7.82 4.02 8.15
N ALA A 102 -7.18 4.76 9.04
CA ALA A 102 -6.11 5.69 8.71
C ALA A 102 -4.88 5.00 8.07
N LEU A 103 -4.54 3.77 8.47
CA LEU A 103 -3.45 3.02 7.85
C LEU A 103 -3.84 2.49 6.46
N ALA A 104 -5.08 2.04 6.29
CA ALA A 104 -5.61 1.60 5.01
C ALA A 104 -5.54 2.74 3.98
N ALA A 105 -5.95 3.95 4.36
CA ALA A 105 -5.86 5.13 3.52
C ALA A 105 -4.42 5.48 3.11
N VAL A 106 -3.47 5.40 4.05
CA VAL A 106 -2.05 5.67 3.77
C VAL A 106 -1.46 4.66 2.77
N LEU A 107 -1.78 3.38 2.92
CA LEU A 107 -1.29 2.34 2.01
C LEU A 107 -1.88 2.47 0.61
N LEU A 108 -3.17 2.80 0.49
CA LEU A 108 -3.80 3.07 -0.80
C LEU A 108 -3.18 4.28 -1.49
N ALA A 109 -2.98 5.38 -0.78
CA ALA A 109 -2.32 6.57 -1.32
C ALA A 109 -0.91 6.27 -1.83
N ALA A 110 -0.11 5.54 -1.04
CA ALA A 110 1.23 5.13 -1.44
C ALA A 110 1.22 4.18 -2.66
N THR A 111 0.22 3.30 -2.74
CA THR A 111 0.06 2.38 -3.88
C THR A 111 -0.22 3.15 -5.17
N ARG A 112 -1.12 4.15 -5.12
CA ARG A 112 -1.44 5.02 -6.25
C ARG A 112 -0.22 5.82 -6.69
N GLU A 113 0.54 6.37 -5.74
CA GLU A 113 1.77 7.10 -6.01
C GLU A 113 2.84 6.22 -6.67
N ALA A 114 3.04 4.99 -6.17
CA ALA A 114 3.96 4.03 -6.77
C ALA A 114 3.56 3.65 -8.21
N ALA A 115 2.26 3.48 -8.47
CA ALA A 115 1.74 3.21 -9.80
C ALA A 115 1.92 4.42 -10.74
N ALA A 116 1.64 5.65 -10.26
CA ALA A 116 1.77 6.88 -11.05
C ALA A 116 3.19 7.09 -11.54
N ARG A 117 4.17 6.68 -10.73
CA ARG A 117 5.60 6.81 -11.01
C ARG A 117 6.19 5.62 -11.75
N GLY A 118 5.40 4.59 -12.05
CA GLY A 118 5.89 3.35 -12.68
C GLY A 118 6.89 2.59 -11.81
N TRP A 119 6.87 2.78 -10.48
CA TRP A 119 7.77 2.08 -9.56
C TRP A 119 7.23 0.67 -9.26
N GLN A 120 7.39 -0.22 -10.23
CA GLN A 120 6.78 -1.56 -10.22
C GLN A 120 7.14 -2.38 -8.99
N ALA A 121 8.41 -2.37 -8.59
CA ALA A 121 8.86 -3.13 -7.43
C ALA A 121 8.20 -2.62 -6.13
N GLY A 122 8.05 -1.30 -5.97
CA GLY A 122 7.34 -0.71 -4.83
C GLY A 122 5.85 -0.99 -4.86
N LEU A 123 5.23 -0.88 -6.03
CA LEU A 123 3.82 -1.18 -6.25
C LEU A 123 3.47 -2.60 -5.79
N ILE A 124 4.24 -3.61 -6.23
CA ILE A 124 4.04 -5.01 -5.82
C ILE A 124 4.10 -5.15 -4.30
N GLN A 125 5.11 -4.53 -3.68
CA GLN A 125 5.30 -4.65 -2.23
C GLN A 125 4.21 -3.95 -1.43
N LEU A 126 3.75 -2.79 -1.87
CA LEU A 126 2.64 -2.04 -1.28
C LEU A 126 1.32 -2.77 -1.46
N CYS A 127 1.03 -3.28 -2.65
CA CYS A 127 -0.14 -4.13 -2.90
C CYS A 127 -0.12 -5.40 -2.03
N LEU A 128 1.04 -6.02 -1.82
CA LEU A 128 1.15 -7.18 -0.93
C LEU A 128 0.93 -6.79 0.54
N ALA A 129 1.41 -5.61 0.97
CA ALA A 129 1.10 -5.10 2.30
C ALA A 129 -0.42 -4.84 2.46
N CYS A 130 -1.08 -4.26 1.45
CA CYS A 130 -2.53 -4.07 1.41
C CYS A 130 -3.28 -5.41 1.47
N ALA A 131 -2.85 -6.41 0.71
CA ALA A 131 -3.47 -7.74 0.67
C ALA A 131 -3.43 -8.43 2.04
N VAL A 132 -2.26 -8.48 2.67
CA VAL A 132 -2.10 -9.10 4.00
C VAL A 132 -2.91 -8.34 5.06
N THR A 133 -2.99 -7.02 4.94
CA THR A 133 -3.80 -6.15 5.81
C THR A 133 -5.29 -6.45 5.65
N ALA A 134 -5.79 -6.54 4.41
CA ALA A 134 -7.19 -6.89 4.11
C ALA A 134 -7.56 -8.28 4.65
N ILE A 135 -6.70 -9.29 4.45
CA ILE A 135 -6.89 -10.66 4.96
C ILE A 135 -6.99 -10.67 6.50
N ARG A 136 -6.19 -9.84 7.17
CA ARG A 136 -6.15 -9.75 8.63
C ARG A 136 -7.35 -9.03 9.22
N ALA A 137 -7.77 -7.93 8.61
CA ALA A 137 -9.01 -7.25 8.97
C ALA A 137 -10.24 -8.11 8.64
N GLY A 138 -10.18 -8.91 7.58
CA GLY A 138 -11.35 -9.59 7.01
C GLY A 138 -12.28 -8.61 6.29
N GLU A 139 -11.74 -7.53 5.74
CA GLU A 139 -12.50 -6.42 5.14
C GLU A 139 -12.10 -6.19 3.69
N THR A 140 -13.08 -5.81 2.87
CA THR A 140 -12.92 -5.49 1.44
C THR A 140 -12.83 -3.99 1.17
N THR A 141 -12.83 -3.13 2.20
CA THR A 141 -12.80 -1.66 2.07
C THR A 141 -11.60 -1.17 1.25
N LEU A 142 -10.44 -1.83 1.40
CA LEU A 142 -9.24 -1.57 0.60
C LEU A 142 -9.42 -1.88 -0.90
N LEU A 143 -10.32 -2.80 -1.25
CA LEU A 143 -10.62 -3.20 -2.62
C LEU A 143 -11.72 -2.32 -3.23
N ALA A 144 -12.68 -1.88 -2.42
CA ALA A 144 -13.73 -0.96 -2.82
C ALA A 144 -13.22 0.46 -3.14
N ALA A 145 -12.01 0.81 -2.69
CA ALA A 145 -11.39 2.11 -2.94
C ALA A 145 -10.92 2.33 -4.41
N PHE A 146 -11.05 1.33 -5.27
CA PHE A 146 -10.75 1.43 -6.70
C PHE A 146 -12.07 1.41 -7.47
N ASP A 147 -12.73 2.56 -7.52
CA ASP A 147 -14.03 2.70 -8.15
C ASP A 147 -13.95 2.75 -9.69
N GLY A 148 -15.12 2.76 -10.31
CA GLY A 148 -15.28 2.75 -11.75
C GLY A 148 -14.76 3.99 -12.49
N ASN A 149 -14.39 5.08 -11.80
CA ASN A 149 -13.87 6.31 -12.39
C ASN A 149 -12.34 6.43 -12.25
N ALA A 150 -11.68 5.34 -11.85
CA ALA A 150 -10.23 5.23 -11.74
C ALA A 150 -9.50 5.64 -13.03
N SER A 151 -8.47 6.46 -12.87
CA SER A 151 -7.45 6.73 -13.89
C SER A 151 -6.73 5.44 -14.31
N ALA A 152 -6.03 5.44 -15.46
CA ALA A 152 -5.26 4.27 -15.92
C ALA A 152 -4.25 3.76 -14.87
N VAL A 153 -3.66 4.68 -14.12
CA VAL A 153 -2.75 4.40 -13.00
C VAL A 153 -3.46 3.69 -11.84
N GLU A 154 -4.64 4.19 -11.47
CA GLU A 154 -5.44 3.58 -10.39
C GLU A 154 -5.97 2.20 -10.80
N ARG A 155 -6.32 2.02 -12.09
CA ARG A 155 -6.69 0.71 -12.65
C ARG A 155 -5.54 -0.29 -12.54
N LEU A 156 -4.31 0.12 -12.88
CA LEU A 156 -3.12 -0.73 -12.74
C LEU A 156 -2.89 -1.15 -11.29
N ALA A 157 -2.98 -0.20 -10.36
CA ALA A 157 -2.86 -0.48 -8.92
C ALA A 157 -3.95 -1.44 -8.41
N ALA A 158 -5.19 -1.23 -8.85
CA ALA A 158 -6.33 -2.08 -8.50
C ALA A 158 -6.14 -3.52 -8.99
N LEU A 159 -5.75 -3.69 -10.25
CA LEU A 159 -5.50 -5.00 -10.86
C LEU A 159 -4.36 -5.74 -10.15
N GLN A 160 -3.26 -5.05 -9.85
CA GLN A 160 -2.13 -5.62 -9.13
C GLN A 160 -2.51 -6.04 -7.70
N LEU A 161 -3.34 -5.24 -7.03
CA LEU A 161 -3.85 -5.58 -5.69
C LEU A 161 -4.77 -6.80 -5.73
N LEU A 162 -5.71 -6.85 -6.68
CA LEU A 162 -6.62 -8.00 -6.85
C LEU A 162 -5.85 -9.29 -7.11
N ALA A 163 -4.83 -9.24 -7.98
CA ALA A 163 -3.96 -10.39 -8.26
C ALA A 163 -3.25 -10.89 -6.99
N LEU A 164 -2.63 -9.99 -6.22
CA LEU A 164 -1.90 -10.35 -4.99
C LEU A 164 -2.83 -10.84 -3.87
N VAL A 165 -4.05 -10.31 -3.76
CA VAL A 165 -5.07 -10.84 -2.84
C VAL A 165 -5.46 -12.27 -3.24
N ALA A 166 -5.70 -12.52 -4.53
CA ALA A 166 -6.02 -13.86 -5.01
C ALA A 166 -4.88 -14.85 -4.73
N GLU A 167 -3.63 -14.46 -5.00
CA GLU A 167 -2.44 -15.27 -4.70
C GLU A 167 -2.35 -15.61 -3.21
N GLU A 168 -2.46 -14.62 -2.31
CA GLU A 168 -2.36 -14.87 -0.87
C GLU A 168 -3.53 -15.68 -0.31
N LEU A 169 -4.71 -15.59 -0.92
CA LEU A 169 -5.86 -16.42 -0.53
C LEU A 169 -5.79 -17.85 -1.08
N HIS A 170 -5.16 -18.08 -2.24
CA HIS A 170 -5.12 -19.41 -2.86
C HIS A 170 -3.84 -20.19 -2.54
N SER A 171 -2.68 -19.53 -2.59
CA SER A 171 -1.36 -20.14 -2.38
C SER A 171 -0.41 -19.12 -1.71
N PRO A 172 -0.55 -18.88 -0.40
CA PRO A 172 0.28 -17.90 0.28
C PRO A 172 1.76 -18.30 0.25
N ALA A 173 2.64 -17.38 -0.17
CA ALA A 173 4.09 -17.60 -0.18
C ALA A 173 4.65 -17.95 1.22
N SER A 174 3.93 -17.59 2.28
CA SER A 174 4.17 -18.06 3.65
C SER A 174 2.89 -17.96 4.48
N LYS A 175 2.69 -18.88 5.45
CA LYS A 175 1.50 -18.94 6.30
C LYS A 175 1.28 -17.61 7.03
N ILE A 176 0.22 -16.88 6.65
CA ILE A 176 -0.25 -15.71 7.38
C ILE A 176 -0.81 -16.22 8.72
N SER A 177 -0.25 -15.76 9.84
CA SER A 177 -0.78 -16.11 11.16
C SER A 177 -2.07 -15.32 11.42
N VAL A 178 -3.21 -15.91 11.06
CA VAL A 178 -4.57 -15.41 11.29
C VAL A 178 -5.54 -16.56 11.56
N ALA A 179 -6.61 -16.26 12.30
CA ALA A 179 -7.71 -17.20 12.48
C ALA A 179 -8.33 -17.56 11.10
N PRO A 180 -8.65 -18.85 10.82
CA PRO A 180 -9.20 -19.28 9.53
C PRO A 180 -10.47 -18.56 9.10
N ALA A 181 -11.25 -18.04 10.07
CA ALA A 181 -12.45 -17.25 9.82
C ALA A 181 -12.16 -15.95 9.05
N ARG A 182 -10.98 -15.33 9.20
CA ARG A 182 -10.65 -14.05 8.55
C ARG A 182 -10.42 -14.20 7.04
N PRO A 183 -9.56 -15.13 6.55
CA PRO A 183 -9.49 -15.45 5.14
C PRO A 183 -10.83 -15.95 4.57
N ALA A 184 -11.62 -16.71 5.34
CA ALA A 184 -12.93 -17.19 4.89
C ALA A 184 -13.94 -16.04 4.71
N ALA A 185 -13.99 -15.10 5.65
CA ALA A 185 -14.82 -13.90 5.54
C ALA A 185 -14.43 -13.04 4.34
N LEU A 186 -13.12 -12.83 4.11
CA LEU A 186 -12.67 -12.09 2.93
C LEU A 186 -13.06 -12.80 1.63
N ARG A 187 -12.92 -14.14 1.54
CA ARG A 187 -13.38 -14.90 0.37
C ARG A 187 -14.90 -14.73 0.15
N ALA A 188 -15.70 -14.84 1.21
CA ALA A 188 -17.15 -14.66 1.11
C ALA A 188 -17.52 -13.24 0.62
N ALA A 189 -16.83 -12.21 1.14
CA ALA A 189 -17.04 -10.83 0.71
C ALA A 189 -16.58 -10.57 -0.73
N LEU A 190 -15.51 -11.22 -1.20
CA LEU A 190 -15.08 -11.15 -2.60
C LEU A 190 -16.11 -11.82 -3.53
N VAL A 191 -16.65 -12.98 -3.12
CA VAL A 191 -17.68 -13.69 -3.89
C VAL A 191 -18.95 -12.85 -4.01
N SER A 192 -19.39 -12.18 -2.94
CA SER A 192 -20.58 -11.32 -3.00
C SER A 192 -20.41 -10.08 -3.87
N GLN A 193 -19.17 -9.67 -4.15
CA GLN A 193 -18.83 -8.53 -5.01
C GLN A 193 -18.37 -8.95 -6.42
N ALA A 194 -18.34 -10.25 -6.71
CA ALA A 194 -17.71 -10.78 -7.93
C ALA A 194 -18.34 -10.23 -9.20
N ASP A 195 -19.67 -10.25 -9.30
CA ASP A 195 -20.39 -9.81 -10.50
C ASP A 195 -20.16 -8.32 -10.79
N ALA A 196 -20.23 -7.47 -9.76
CA ALA A 196 -19.95 -6.04 -9.89
C ALA A 196 -18.49 -5.75 -10.27
N THR A 197 -17.57 -6.52 -9.70
CA THR A 197 -16.14 -6.42 -10.02
C THR A 197 -15.87 -6.83 -11.47
N LEU A 198 -16.42 -7.96 -11.92
CA LEU A 198 -16.28 -8.44 -13.29
C LEU A 198 -16.87 -7.46 -14.31
N ALA A 199 -18.04 -6.89 -14.04
CA ALA A 199 -18.64 -5.87 -14.89
C ALA A 199 -17.73 -4.62 -15.01
N THR A 200 -17.11 -4.21 -13.90
CA THR A 200 -16.16 -3.08 -13.89
C THR A 200 -14.90 -3.38 -14.71
N LEU A 201 -14.32 -4.57 -14.54
CA LEU A 201 -13.15 -5.02 -15.28
C LEU A 201 -13.43 -5.13 -16.79
N HIS A 202 -14.60 -5.65 -17.16
CA HIS A 202 -15.00 -5.76 -18.55
C HIS A 202 -15.11 -4.39 -19.22
N ARG A 203 -15.77 -3.44 -18.56
CA ARG A 203 -15.87 -2.06 -19.05
C ARG A 203 -14.50 -1.39 -19.21
N TRP A 204 -13.58 -1.57 -18.24
CA TRP A 204 -12.22 -1.04 -18.37
C TRP A 204 -11.45 -1.63 -19.55
N PHE A 205 -11.65 -2.93 -19.82
CA PHE A 205 -11.06 -3.59 -20.99
C PHE A 205 -11.60 -3.02 -22.30
N GLU A 206 -12.91 -2.83 -22.42
CA GLU A 206 -13.54 -2.24 -23.62
C GLU A 206 -13.05 -0.80 -23.87
N GLU A 207 -12.97 0.02 -22.83
CA GLU A 207 -12.43 1.38 -22.90
C GLU A 207 -10.96 1.39 -23.37
N ALA A 208 -10.14 0.49 -22.83
CA ALA A 208 -8.74 0.36 -23.24
C ALA A 208 -8.60 -0.10 -24.69
N ALA A 209 -9.42 -1.07 -25.12
CA ALA A 209 -9.43 -1.57 -26.49
C ALA A 209 -9.87 -0.48 -27.49
N ALA A 210 -10.88 0.31 -27.15
CA ALA A 210 -11.33 1.43 -27.97
C ALA A 210 -10.25 2.52 -28.12
N ALA A 211 -9.56 2.86 -27.04
CA ALA A 211 -8.46 3.82 -27.06
C ALA A 211 -7.25 3.34 -27.90
N ALA A 212 -6.91 2.05 -27.80
CA ALA A 212 -5.87 1.44 -28.62
C ALA A 212 -6.23 1.46 -30.11
N ALA A 213 -7.46 1.09 -30.47
CA ALA A 213 -7.95 1.12 -31.84
C ALA A 213 -7.97 2.54 -32.42
N ALA A 214 -8.36 3.55 -31.63
CA ALA A 214 -8.32 4.95 -32.04
C ALA A 214 -6.87 5.43 -32.29
N SER A 215 -5.93 5.05 -31.43
CA SER A 215 -4.51 5.39 -31.57
C SER A 215 -3.89 4.78 -32.83
N GLN A 216 -4.24 3.53 -33.16
CA GLN A 216 -3.78 2.85 -34.38
C GLN A 216 -4.31 3.52 -35.67
N ARG A 217 -5.49 4.14 -35.65
CA ARG A 217 -6.02 4.88 -36.80
C ARG A 217 -5.34 6.23 -37.03
N LEU A 218 -4.80 6.85 -35.97
CA LEU A 218 -4.12 8.14 -36.04
C LEU A 218 -2.66 8.01 -36.54
N GLN A 219 -2.00 6.88 -36.29
CA GLN A 219 -0.62 6.63 -36.76
C GLN A 219 -0.41 6.71 -38.28
N PRO A 220 -1.26 6.11 -39.14
CA PRO A 220 -1.10 6.24 -40.59
C PRO A 220 -1.43 7.66 -41.09
N ALA A 221 -2.42 8.33 -40.49
CA ALA A 221 -2.80 9.70 -40.88
C ALA A 221 -1.74 10.76 -40.52
N GLN A 222 -0.95 10.53 -39.46
CA GLN A 222 0.17 11.41 -39.10
C GLN A 222 1.44 11.15 -39.91
N ALA A 223 1.62 9.93 -40.44
CA ALA A 223 2.73 9.59 -41.33
C ALA A 223 2.55 10.13 -42.75
N GLU A 224 1.31 10.39 -43.21
CA GLU A 224 1.02 11.03 -44.50
C GLU A 224 1.03 12.57 -44.42
N ALA A 225 1.05 13.15 -43.22
CA ALA A 225 1.01 14.59 -42.99
C ALA A 225 2.37 15.21 -42.58
N ALA A 226 3.44 14.42 -42.48
CA ALA A 226 4.81 14.82 -42.15
C ALA A 226 5.74 14.63 -43.35
#